data_AF-A0A812PV13-F1
#
_entry.id   AF-A0A812PV13-F1
#
_cell.length_a   1.000
_cell.length_b   1.000
_cell.length_c   1.000
_cell.angle_alpha   90.00
_cell.angle_beta   90.00
_cell.angle_gamma   90.00
#
_symmetry.space_group_name_H-M   'P 1'
#
loop_
_entity.id
_entity.type
_entity.pdbx_description
1 polymer ?
#
loop_
_entity_poly.entity_id
_entity_poly.type
_entity_poly.pdbx_seq_one_letter_code
_entity_poly.pdbx_strand_id
1 'polypeptide(L)'
;MAEKPAKLKVPITSLDGSSCELELDPDEKLEFLKSKISQALNLSLGRVSLVCDSKVWTDPNAQLKDIWQEGSTLTLLKNPNWDVARLDTLKAKFVKHGKVEQESHGCRKHDAALPEGCKLPEILVELLKMGVKWTFKDLFHCEMFVLTDDANMDIYGDEECRQDWQEEHGEDSCAHPWWVCIGNSSEYDFYYLNTKESSPTFGQVKRIVNNCDEETVYTEAPFDNYLDAVERYVNDQEKLDPEAEEEDEDYKNFSEYNIEPNGRKIRKKLRL
;
A
#
# COMPACT_ATOMS: atom_id res chain seq x y z
N MET A 1 20.24 -32.90 15.40
CA MET A 1 18.95 -32.54 14.77
C MET A 1 18.16 -31.79 15.82
N ALA A 2 17.81 -30.52 15.58
CA ALA A 2 16.94 -29.80 16.52
C ALA A 2 15.52 -30.37 16.40
N GLU A 3 14.86 -30.67 17.53
CA GLU A 3 13.45 -31.05 17.54
C GLU A 3 12.63 -29.89 16.97
N LYS A 4 11.75 -30.19 16.01
CA LYS A 4 10.85 -29.19 15.45
C LYS A 4 9.83 -28.80 16.53
N PRO A 5 9.58 -27.50 16.80
CA PRO A 5 8.61 -27.10 17.81
C PRO A 5 7.23 -27.67 17.52
N ALA A 6 6.49 -28.02 18.57
CA ALA A 6 5.12 -28.49 18.46
C ALA A 6 4.23 -27.38 17.89
N LYS A 7 3.29 -27.75 17.00
CA LYS A 7 2.30 -26.80 16.47
C LYS A 7 1.36 -26.32 17.58
N LEU A 8 0.95 -25.06 17.50
CA LEU A 8 0.02 -24.43 18.43
C LEU A 8 -1.40 -24.48 17.86
N LYS A 9 -2.37 -24.80 18.70
CA LYS A 9 -3.80 -24.68 18.37
C LYS A 9 -4.26 -23.27 18.68
N VAL A 10 -4.53 -22.50 17.64
CA VAL A 10 -4.82 -21.07 17.77
C VAL A 10 -6.29 -20.81 17.41
N PRO A 11 -7.10 -20.31 18.34
CA PRO A 11 -8.46 -19.90 18.05
C PRO A 11 -8.42 -18.59 17.25
N ILE A 12 -9.16 -18.58 16.14
CA ILE A 12 -9.25 -17.46 15.22
C ILE A 12 -10.72 -17.08 15.05
N THR A 13 -11.02 -15.78 15.07
CA THR A 13 -12.36 -15.25 14.86
C THR A 13 -12.32 -14.09 13.87
N SER A 14 -13.26 -14.00 12.94
CA SER A 14 -13.46 -12.81 12.09
C SER A 14 -14.50 -11.87 12.70
N LEU A 15 -14.53 -10.62 12.22
CA LEU A 15 -15.52 -9.62 12.67
C LEU A 15 -16.97 -10.00 12.41
N ASP A 16 -17.24 -10.83 11.40
CA ASP A 16 -18.58 -11.34 11.10
C ASP A 16 -19.03 -12.47 12.04
N GLY A 17 -18.18 -12.85 13.00
CA GLY A 17 -18.45 -13.89 13.99
C GLY A 17 -18.06 -15.29 13.54
N SER A 18 -17.52 -15.47 12.32
CA SER A 18 -16.97 -16.77 11.91
C SER A 18 -15.75 -17.11 12.76
N SER A 19 -15.61 -18.36 13.16
CA SER A 19 -14.48 -18.80 13.99
C SER A 19 -13.93 -20.15 13.51
N CYS A 20 -12.62 -20.34 13.59
CA CYS A 20 -11.97 -21.61 13.36
C CYS A 20 -10.80 -21.80 14.35
N GLU A 21 -10.33 -23.03 14.49
CA GLU A 21 -9.09 -23.34 15.21
C GLU A 21 -8.09 -23.89 14.18
N LEU A 22 -6.88 -23.31 14.15
CA LEU A 22 -5.82 -23.75 13.24
C LEU A 22 -4.61 -24.25 14.02
N GLU A 23 -3.96 -25.30 13.49
CA GLU A 23 -2.65 -25.74 13.95
C GLU A 23 -1.54 -24.99 13.19
N LEU A 24 -0.91 -24.03 13.88
CA LEU A 24 0.06 -23.12 13.29
C LEU A 24 1.47 -23.34 13.89
N ASP A 25 2.50 -23.09 13.10
CA ASP A 25 3.89 -23.21 13.56
C ASP A 25 4.28 -21.92 14.34
N PRO A 26 4.84 -22.01 15.56
CA PRO A 26 5.25 -20.83 16.34
C PRO A 26 6.18 -19.87 15.59
N ASP A 27 6.99 -20.40 14.67
CA ASP A 27 7.96 -19.63 13.90
C ASP A 27 7.38 -19.11 12.57
N GLU A 28 6.11 -19.38 12.28
CA GLU A 28 5.44 -18.92 11.08
C GLU A 28 5.28 -17.40 11.07
N LYS A 29 5.71 -16.77 9.96
CA LYS A 29 5.64 -15.32 9.77
C LYS A 29 4.22 -14.85 9.49
N LEU A 30 3.93 -13.60 9.87
CA LEU A 30 2.63 -12.95 9.71
C LEU A 30 2.08 -13.02 8.28
N GLU A 31 2.92 -12.86 7.26
CA GLU A 31 2.50 -12.95 5.85
C GLU A 31 1.84 -14.30 5.52
N PHE A 32 2.42 -15.41 6.01
CA PHE A 32 1.90 -16.76 5.80
C PHE A 32 0.69 -17.04 6.69
N LEU A 33 0.68 -16.49 7.91
CA LEU A 33 -0.47 -16.55 8.81
C LEU A 33 -1.70 -15.91 8.16
N LYS A 34 -1.58 -14.68 7.64
CA LYS A 34 -2.69 -13.98 6.95
C LYS A 34 -3.24 -14.83 5.80
N SER A 35 -2.37 -15.46 5.02
CA SER A 35 -2.76 -16.32 3.89
C SER A 35 -3.54 -17.57 4.35
N LYS A 36 -2.97 -18.34 5.29
CA LYS A 36 -3.61 -19.55 5.83
C LYS A 36 -4.94 -19.26 6.51
N ILE A 37 -5.00 -18.19 7.30
CA ILE A 37 -6.21 -17.79 8.01
C ILE A 37 -7.29 -17.37 7.02
N SER A 38 -6.94 -16.57 6.00
CA SER A 38 -7.89 -16.17 4.96
C SER A 38 -8.45 -17.38 4.21
N GLN A 39 -7.59 -18.33 3.84
CA GLN A 39 -8.00 -19.56 3.20
C GLN A 39 -8.93 -20.40 4.09
N ALA A 40 -8.61 -20.55 5.37
CA ALA A 40 -9.41 -21.33 6.32
C ALA A 40 -10.80 -20.72 6.56
N LEU A 41 -10.90 -19.39 6.52
CA LEU A 41 -12.17 -18.66 6.68
C LEU A 41 -12.89 -18.41 5.35
N ASN A 42 -12.37 -18.94 4.24
CA ASN A 42 -12.88 -18.69 2.88
C ASN A 42 -13.04 -17.19 2.56
N LEU A 43 -12.09 -16.39 3.06
CA LEU A 43 -12.00 -14.97 2.79
C LEU A 43 -11.07 -14.76 1.60
N SER A 44 -11.38 -13.76 0.77
CA SER A 44 -10.44 -13.28 -0.23
C SER A 44 -9.13 -12.92 0.47
N LEU A 45 -8.00 -13.40 -0.04
CA LEU A 45 -6.65 -13.09 0.45
C LEU A 45 -6.39 -11.57 0.57
N GLY A 46 -7.21 -10.73 -0.07
CA GLY A 46 -7.18 -9.29 0.02
C GLY A 46 -7.65 -8.71 1.36
N ARG A 47 -6.78 -7.85 1.92
CA ARG A 47 -7.07 -6.81 2.92
C ARG A 47 -7.58 -7.31 4.27
N VAL A 48 -6.82 -8.21 4.88
CA VAL A 48 -7.04 -8.65 6.26
C VAL A 48 -5.94 -8.14 7.20
N SER A 49 -6.36 -7.56 8.33
CA SER A 49 -5.47 -7.19 9.42
C SER A 49 -5.63 -8.18 10.56
N LEU A 50 -4.51 -8.66 11.09
CA LEU A 50 -4.51 -9.58 12.22
C LEU A 50 -4.46 -8.79 13.53
N VAL A 51 -5.36 -9.09 14.45
CA VAL A 51 -5.43 -8.44 15.76
C VAL A 51 -5.28 -9.48 16.86
N CYS A 52 -4.39 -9.23 17.81
CA CYS A 52 -4.30 -10.00 19.05
C CYS A 52 -4.25 -9.02 20.21
N ASP A 53 -5.05 -9.23 21.25
CA ASP A 53 -5.04 -8.42 22.48
C ASP A 53 -5.15 -6.90 22.25
N SER A 54 -6.03 -6.50 21.32
CA SER A 54 -6.22 -5.10 20.91
C SER A 54 -4.99 -4.46 20.22
N LYS A 55 -4.04 -5.24 19.72
CA LYS A 55 -2.94 -4.78 18.87
C LYS A 55 -3.15 -5.28 17.45
N VAL A 56 -3.12 -4.38 16.48
CA VAL A 56 -3.06 -4.73 15.06
C VAL A 56 -1.61 -5.09 14.74
N TRP A 57 -1.40 -6.28 14.19
CA TRP A 57 -0.10 -6.79 13.80
C TRP A 57 0.11 -6.57 12.31
N THR A 58 1.28 -6.02 12.03
CA THR A 58 1.58 -5.42 10.73
C THR A 58 2.98 -5.75 10.22
N ASP A 59 3.94 -6.05 11.10
CA ASP A 59 5.26 -6.48 10.66
C ASP A 59 5.17 -7.84 9.95
N PRO A 60 5.48 -7.94 8.63
CA PRO A 60 5.39 -9.20 7.89
C PRO A 60 6.35 -10.26 8.43
N ASN A 61 7.42 -9.86 9.13
CA ASN A 61 8.40 -10.77 9.73
C ASN A 61 8.05 -11.19 11.16
N ALA A 62 7.03 -10.58 11.79
CA ALA A 62 6.59 -11.00 13.11
C ALA A 62 6.15 -12.46 13.07
N GLN A 63 6.62 -13.25 14.04
CA GLN A 63 6.32 -14.67 14.11
C GLN A 63 5.11 -14.91 15.03
N LEU A 64 4.40 -16.03 14.83
CA LEU A 64 3.23 -16.38 15.64
C LEU A 64 3.52 -16.31 17.15
N LYS A 65 4.67 -16.80 17.59
CA LYS A 65 5.08 -16.79 19.01
C LYS A 65 5.23 -15.37 19.60
N ASP A 66 5.46 -14.38 18.75
CA ASP A 66 5.53 -12.97 19.16
C ASP A 66 4.14 -12.30 19.14
N ILE A 67 3.26 -12.82 18.27
CA ILE A 67 1.92 -12.27 18.00
C ILE A 67 0.90 -12.77 19.02
N TRP A 68 0.94 -14.04 19.38
CA TRP A 68 -0.11 -14.76 20.09
C TRP A 68 0.42 -15.43 21.36
N GLN A 69 -0.43 -15.49 22.39
CA GLN A 69 -0.16 -16.18 23.66
C GLN A 69 -1.31 -17.13 24.00
N GLU A 70 -1.01 -18.18 24.76
CA GLU A 70 -2.03 -19.15 25.18
C GLU A 70 -3.18 -18.47 25.94
N GLY A 71 -4.40 -18.70 25.48
CA GLY A 71 -5.62 -18.05 25.99
C GLY A 71 -6.04 -16.79 25.22
N SER A 72 -5.18 -16.22 24.37
CA SER A 72 -5.57 -15.13 23.46
C SER A 72 -6.34 -15.65 22.24
N THR A 73 -7.09 -14.78 21.57
CA THR A 73 -7.78 -15.08 20.31
C THR A 73 -7.24 -14.19 19.21
N LEU A 74 -6.86 -14.79 18.08
CA LEU A 74 -6.54 -14.02 16.88
C LEU A 74 -7.83 -13.54 16.24
N THR A 75 -7.98 -12.24 16.10
CA THR A 75 -9.11 -11.63 15.40
C THR A 75 -8.67 -11.17 14.02
N LEU A 76 -9.38 -11.61 12.98
CA LEU A 76 -9.17 -11.13 11.63
C LEU A 76 -10.13 -9.98 11.33
N LEU A 77 -9.57 -8.79 11.08
CA LEU A 77 -10.32 -7.63 10.62
C LEU A 77 -10.30 -7.60 9.11
N LYS A 78 -11.47 -7.66 8.48
CA LYS A 78 -11.62 -7.33 7.06
C LYS A 78 -11.55 -5.81 6.93
N ASN A 79 -10.54 -5.29 6.24
CA ASN A 79 -10.52 -3.88 5.91
C ASN A 79 -11.60 -3.60 4.86
N PRO A 80 -12.38 -2.53 5.00
CA PRO A 80 -13.42 -2.20 4.03
C PRO A 80 -12.77 -1.93 2.67
N ASN A 81 -13.37 -2.47 1.62
CA ASN A 81 -12.98 -2.17 0.24
C ASN A 81 -13.02 -0.66 -0.01
N TRP A 82 -12.18 -0.16 -0.92
CA TRP A 82 -12.32 1.23 -1.35
C TRP A 82 -13.60 1.38 -2.17
N ASP A 83 -14.35 2.42 -1.86
CA ASP A 83 -15.54 2.84 -2.60
C ASP A 83 -15.49 4.35 -2.86
N VAL A 84 -16.45 4.84 -3.63
CA VAL A 84 -16.55 6.27 -3.99
C VAL A 84 -16.66 7.15 -2.74
N ALA A 85 -17.37 6.71 -1.69
CA ALA A 85 -17.55 7.50 -0.48
C ALA A 85 -16.24 7.66 0.31
N ARG A 86 -15.41 6.61 0.37
CA ARG A 86 -14.08 6.67 0.98
C ARG A 86 -13.13 7.52 0.14
N LEU A 87 -13.19 7.43 -1.20
CA LEU A 87 -12.44 8.31 -2.09
C LEU A 87 -12.84 9.78 -1.92
N ASP A 88 -14.13 10.09 -1.77
CA ASP A 88 -14.61 11.46 -1.48
C ASP A 88 -14.07 11.96 -0.13
N THR A 89 -13.99 11.08 0.87
CA THR A 89 -13.38 11.40 2.16
C THR A 89 -11.90 11.71 2.02
N LEU A 90 -11.16 10.93 1.22
CA LEU A 90 -9.75 11.20 0.91
C LEU A 90 -9.60 12.52 0.14
N LYS A 91 -10.45 12.75 -0.87
CA LYS A 91 -10.50 13.99 -1.66
C LYS A 91 -10.69 15.21 -0.80
N ALA A 92 -11.61 15.16 0.17
CA ALA A 92 -11.85 16.26 1.09
C ALA A 92 -10.57 16.65 1.85
N LYS A 93 -9.72 15.68 2.21
CA LYS A 93 -8.44 15.94 2.88
C LYS A 93 -7.40 16.55 1.95
N PHE A 94 -7.29 16.04 0.72
CA PHE A 94 -6.43 16.65 -0.30
C PHE A 94 -6.85 18.08 -0.63
N VAL A 95 -8.15 18.35 -0.76
CA VAL A 95 -8.65 19.71 -0.99
C VAL A 95 -8.41 20.62 0.22
N LYS A 96 -8.52 20.09 1.45
CA LYS A 96 -8.27 20.85 2.68
C LYS A 96 -6.80 21.24 2.84
N HIS A 97 -5.87 20.37 2.43
CA HIS A 97 -4.43 20.51 2.71
C HIS A 97 -3.56 20.68 1.47
N GLY A 98 -4.15 20.79 0.29
CA GLY A 98 -3.42 20.80 -0.98
C GLY A 98 -4.39 21.06 -2.14
N LYS A 99 -4.36 20.22 -3.18
CA LYS A 99 -5.19 20.41 -4.37
C LYS A 99 -5.54 19.10 -5.07
N VAL A 100 -6.63 19.15 -5.82
CA VAL A 100 -7.05 18.09 -6.77
C VAL A 100 -7.39 18.78 -8.09
N GLU A 101 -6.64 18.44 -9.13
CA GLU A 101 -6.69 19.07 -10.45
C GLU A 101 -7.42 18.16 -11.44
N GLN A 102 -8.31 18.74 -12.27
CA GLN A 102 -9.02 18.00 -13.33
C GLN A 102 -8.18 17.82 -14.60
N GLU A 103 -7.16 18.65 -14.76
CA GLU A 103 -6.24 18.63 -15.89
C GLU A 103 -4.83 18.91 -15.38
N SER A 104 -3.85 18.18 -15.91
CA SER A 104 -2.43 18.36 -15.61
C SER A 104 -1.61 17.87 -16.81
N HIS A 105 -0.51 18.55 -17.10
CA HIS A 105 0.38 18.14 -18.19
C HIS A 105 1.00 16.76 -17.91
N GLY A 106 1.18 15.96 -18.96
CA GLY A 106 1.71 14.60 -18.86
C GLY A 106 0.82 13.58 -18.16
N CYS A 107 -0.38 13.96 -17.70
CA CYS A 107 -1.29 13.06 -16.96
C CYS A 107 -2.38 12.47 -17.88
N ARG A 108 -2.63 11.17 -17.72
CA ARG A 108 -3.72 10.43 -18.35
C ARG A 108 -5.06 10.78 -17.72
N LYS A 109 -6.10 10.77 -18.54
CA LYS A 109 -7.50 10.76 -18.10
C LYS A 109 -7.95 9.33 -17.79
N HIS A 110 -9.04 9.20 -17.04
CA HIS A 110 -9.62 7.92 -16.63
C HIS A 110 -10.03 7.00 -17.80
N ASP A 111 -10.26 7.56 -18.99
CA ASP A 111 -10.67 6.91 -20.23
C ASP A 111 -9.56 6.83 -21.28
N ALA A 112 -8.32 7.20 -20.92
CA ALA A 112 -7.18 7.11 -21.82
C ALA A 112 -6.91 5.67 -22.24
N ALA A 113 -6.60 5.47 -23.52
CA ALA A 113 -6.19 4.15 -24.02
C ALA A 113 -4.90 3.69 -23.33
N LEU A 114 -4.85 2.40 -22.98
CA LEU A 114 -3.69 1.72 -22.43
C LEU A 114 -3.10 0.76 -23.48
N PRO A 115 -1.84 0.31 -23.30
CA PRO A 115 -1.28 -0.76 -24.11
C PRO A 115 -2.15 -2.02 -24.07
N GLU A 116 -2.01 -2.88 -25.09
CA GLU A 116 -2.75 -4.13 -25.17
C GLU A 116 -2.50 -5.02 -23.93
N GLY A 117 -3.57 -5.61 -23.38
CA GLY A 117 -3.50 -6.43 -22.17
C GLY A 117 -3.35 -5.64 -20.86
N CYS A 118 -3.32 -4.30 -20.92
CA CYS A 118 -3.26 -3.45 -19.74
C CYS A 118 -4.64 -2.90 -19.35
N LYS A 119 -4.86 -2.73 -18.05
CA LYS A 119 -6.09 -2.21 -17.45
C LYS A 119 -5.76 -1.42 -16.19
N LEU A 120 -6.48 -0.32 -15.94
CA LEU A 120 -6.39 0.34 -14.64
C LEU A 120 -7.30 -0.38 -13.62
N PRO A 121 -6.86 -0.56 -12.36
CA PRO A 121 -7.76 -0.98 -11.28
C PRO A 121 -9.01 -0.10 -11.23
N GLU A 122 -10.18 -0.68 -11.03
CA GLU A 122 -11.47 0.04 -11.09
C GLU A 122 -11.50 1.25 -10.15
N ILE A 123 -10.94 1.11 -8.95
CA ILE A 123 -10.88 2.22 -8.00
C ILE A 123 -9.93 3.35 -8.44
N LEU A 124 -8.85 3.04 -9.18
CA LEU A 124 -7.99 4.06 -9.77
C LEU A 124 -8.74 4.84 -10.86
N VAL A 125 -9.58 4.17 -11.63
CA VAL A 125 -10.47 4.83 -12.61
C VAL A 125 -11.42 5.79 -11.89
N GLU A 126 -12.04 5.38 -10.78
CA GLU A 126 -12.90 6.27 -9.98
C GLU A 126 -12.12 7.46 -9.39
N LEU A 127 -10.89 7.23 -8.91
CA LEU A 127 -10.00 8.30 -8.44
C LEU A 127 -9.69 9.30 -9.58
N LEU A 128 -9.38 8.82 -10.78
CA LEU A 128 -9.08 9.67 -11.94
C LEU A 128 -10.29 10.46 -12.45
N LYS A 129 -11.51 9.93 -12.29
CA LYS A 129 -12.75 10.69 -12.55
C LYS A 129 -12.92 11.86 -11.58
N MET A 130 -12.40 11.74 -10.37
CA MET A 130 -12.46 12.79 -9.35
C MET A 130 -11.38 13.86 -9.53
N GLY A 131 -10.25 13.52 -10.17
CA GLY A 131 -9.15 14.41 -10.54
C GLY A 131 -7.94 13.62 -11.07
N VAL A 132 -7.18 14.21 -12.00
CA VAL A 132 -6.03 13.55 -12.66
C VAL A 132 -4.69 13.81 -11.95
N LYS A 133 -4.62 14.82 -11.09
CA LYS A 133 -3.47 15.10 -10.23
C LYS A 133 -3.94 15.53 -8.85
N TRP A 134 -3.42 14.87 -7.83
CA TRP A 134 -3.74 15.10 -6.43
C TRP A 134 -2.44 15.44 -5.71
N THR A 135 -2.36 16.60 -5.07
CA THR A 135 -1.19 17.01 -4.30
C THR A 135 -1.63 17.24 -2.86
N PHE A 136 -1.00 16.58 -1.90
CA PHE A 136 -1.26 16.77 -0.47
C PHE A 136 -0.09 17.52 0.18
N LYS A 137 -0.37 18.65 0.85
CA LYS A 137 0.64 19.63 1.29
C LYS A 137 1.45 20.18 0.10
N ASP A 138 2.62 20.79 0.35
CA ASP A 138 3.49 21.34 -0.69
C ASP A 138 3.85 20.31 -1.76
N LEU A 139 4.40 20.79 -2.88
CA LEU A 139 4.94 19.94 -3.94
C LEU A 139 5.87 18.91 -3.29
N PHE A 140 5.70 17.63 -3.63
CA PHE A 140 6.55 16.50 -3.21
C PHE A 140 6.19 15.75 -1.92
N HIS A 141 5.17 16.10 -1.15
CA HIS A 141 4.85 15.31 0.05
C HIS A 141 4.10 14.00 -0.26
N CYS A 142 3.12 14.07 -1.16
CA CYS A 142 2.43 12.93 -1.75
C CYS A 142 1.65 13.45 -2.96
N GLU A 143 2.09 13.09 -4.17
CA GLU A 143 1.29 13.30 -5.38
C GLU A 143 0.75 11.97 -5.92
N MET A 144 -0.50 11.97 -6.35
CA MET A 144 -1.09 10.87 -7.12
C MET A 144 -1.52 11.38 -8.50
N PHE A 145 -1.14 10.65 -9.53
CA PHE A 145 -1.50 10.93 -10.93
C PHE A 145 -1.44 9.61 -11.72
N VAL A 146 -1.61 9.65 -13.04
CA VAL A 146 -1.16 8.55 -13.91
C VAL A 146 -0.47 9.18 -15.11
N LEU A 147 0.80 8.88 -15.37
CA LEU A 147 1.53 9.50 -16.49
C LEU A 147 1.21 8.85 -17.84
N THR A 148 1.27 9.68 -18.90
CA THR A 148 1.35 9.22 -20.29
C THR A 148 2.68 8.52 -20.55
N ASP A 149 2.78 7.68 -21.58
CA ASP A 149 4.01 6.95 -21.88
C ASP A 149 5.21 7.87 -22.11
N ASP A 150 5.01 8.98 -22.84
CA ASP A 150 6.04 9.99 -23.08
C ASP A 150 6.56 10.59 -21.76
N ALA A 151 5.66 11.10 -20.90
CA ALA A 151 6.04 11.62 -19.58
C ALA A 151 6.65 10.54 -18.66
N ASN A 152 6.30 9.27 -18.86
CA ASN A 152 6.90 8.15 -18.14
C ASN A 152 8.32 7.84 -18.64
N MET A 153 8.64 8.10 -19.92
CA MET A 153 10.01 8.01 -20.45
C MET A 153 10.94 9.00 -19.77
N ASP A 154 10.46 10.22 -19.53
CA ASP A 154 11.25 11.31 -18.96
C ASP A 154 11.82 10.98 -17.56
N ILE A 155 11.24 10.01 -16.85
CA ILE A 155 11.74 9.54 -15.55
C ILE A 155 13.03 8.72 -15.70
N TYR A 156 13.12 7.91 -16.77
CA TYR A 156 14.29 7.10 -17.08
C TYR A 156 15.32 7.86 -17.93
N GLY A 157 14.88 8.93 -18.63
CA GLY A 157 15.72 9.77 -19.48
C GLY A 157 15.41 9.55 -20.96
N ASP A 158 15.57 8.32 -21.45
CA ASP A 158 15.19 7.91 -22.80
C ASP A 158 14.98 6.38 -22.89
N GLU A 159 14.83 5.88 -24.11
CA GLU A 159 14.60 4.46 -24.39
C GLU A 159 15.86 3.61 -24.15
N GLU A 160 17.06 4.16 -24.31
CA GLU A 160 18.31 3.48 -24.00
C GLU A 160 18.41 3.28 -22.48
N CYS A 161 18.20 4.34 -21.70
CA CYS A 161 18.19 4.23 -20.23
C CYS A 161 17.08 3.33 -19.70
N ARG A 162 15.91 3.29 -20.34
CA ARG A 162 14.83 2.35 -19.97
C ARG A 162 15.26 0.90 -20.23
N GLN A 163 15.96 0.63 -21.34
CA GLN A 163 16.48 -0.70 -21.65
C GLN A 163 17.56 -1.10 -20.66
N ASP A 164 18.51 -0.22 -20.35
CA ASP A 164 19.54 -0.44 -19.34
C ASP A 164 18.91 -0.79 -17.98
N TRP A 165 17.93 0.00 -17.55
CA TRP A 165 17.19 -0.24 -16.30
C TRP A 165 16.52 -1.62 -16.29
N GLN A 166 15.89 -2.01 -17.41
CA GLN A 166 15.28 -3.33 -17.56
C GLN A 166 16.31 -4.47 -17.53
N GLU A 167 17.49 -4.28 -18.12
CA GLU A 167 18.57 -5.28 -18.11
C GLU A 167 19.13 -5.47 -16.69
N GLU A 168 19.25 -4.40 -15.92
CA GLU A 168 19.76 -4.43 -14.54
C GLU A 168 18.76 -5.04 -13.54
N HIS A 169 17.47 -4.74 -13.70
CA HIS A 169 16.41 -5.16 -12.77
C HIS A 169 15.63 -6.40 -13.23
N GLY A 170 15.77 -6.81 -14.48
CA GLY A 170 15.14 -7.99 -15.08
C GLY A 170 13.75 -7.75 -15.69
N GLU A 171 13.15 -8.83 -16.18
CA GLU A 171 11.92 -8.78 -17.01
C GLU A 171 10.67 -8.22 -16.30
N ASP A 172 10.64 -8.22 -14.97
CA ASP A 172 9.51 -7.68 -14.19
C ASP A 172 9.74 -6.25 -13.69
N SER A 173 10.73 -5.56 -14.26
CA SER A 173 11.05 -4.17 -13.91
C SER A 173 9.94 -3.18 -14.28
N CYS A 174 9.89 -2.08 -13.54
CA CYS A 174 9.04 -0.91 -13.83
C CYS A 174 9.33 -0.22 -15.17
N ALA A 175 10.47 -0.52 -15.79
CA ALA A 175 10.81 -0.08 -17.14
C ALA A 175 9.86 -0.63 -18.22
N HIS A 176 9.16 -1.74 -17.95
CA HIS A 176 8.26 -2.34 -18.93
C HIS A 176 7.00 -1.48 -19.17
N PRO A 177 6.50 -1.34 -20.42
CA PRO A 177 5.32 -0.52 -20.75
C PRO A 177 4.00 -0.78 -20.00
N TRP A 178 3.87 -1.90 -19.27
CA TRP A 178 2.68 -2.21 -18.47
C TRP A 178 2.79 -1.71 -17.03
N TRP A 179 3.91 -1.08 -16.66
CA TRP A 179 4.07 -0.35 -15.42
C TRP A 179 3.85 1.14 -15.68
N VAL A 180 2.85 1.71 -15.03
CA VAL A 180 2.50 3.13 -15.19
C VAL A 180 2.88 3.89 -13.94
N CYS A 181 3.55 5.04 -14.09
CA CYS A 181 3.83 5.91 -12.96
C CYS A 181 2.52 6.52 -12.45
N ILE A 182 2.23 6.32 -11.17
CA ILE A 182 0.97 6.69 -10.51
C ILE A 182 1.12 7.77 -9.43
N GLY A 183 2.32 8.30 -9.24
CA GLY A 183 2.59 9.29 -8.22
C GLY A 183 4.07 9.44 -7.90
N ASN A 184 4.39 10.42 -7.06
CA ASN A 184 5.73 10.65 -6.53
C ASN A 184 5.67 11.28 -5.12
N SER A 185 6.80 11.19 -4.41
CA SER A 185 7.02 11.85 -3.11
C SER A 185 8.35 12.60 -3.04
N SER A 186 9.01 12.77 -4.17
CA SER A 186 10.12 13.69 -4.40
C SER A 186 10.31 13.82 -5.91
N GLU A 187 11.29 14.62 -6.33
CA GLU A 187 11.72 14.66 -7.74
C GLU A 187 12.45 13.38 -8.18
N TYR A 188 12.82 12.50 -7.24
CA TYR A 188 13.53 11.25 -7.50
C TYR A 188 12.75 9.99 -7.07
N ASP A 189 11.72 10.13 -6.23
CA ASP A 189 10.91 9.03 -5.67
C ASP A 189 9.57 8.86 -6.38
N PHE A 190 9.47 7.85 -7.23
CA PHE A 190 8.29 7.58 -8.07
C PHE A 190 7.63 6.26 -7.69
N TYR A 191 6.31 6.18 -7.90
CA TYR A 191 5.51 4.98 -7.64
C TYR A 191 4.94 4.46 -8.94
N TYR A 192 5.14 3.18 -9.23
CA TYR A 192 4.73 2.52 -10.47
C TYR A 192 3.75 1.40 -10.20
N LEU A 193 2.64 1.37 -10.94
CA LEU A 193 1.57 0.38 -10.81
C LEU A 193 1.64 -0.66 -11.94
N ASN A 194 1.57 -1.93 -11.59
CA ASN A 194 1.40 -3.00 -12.57
C ASN A 194 -0.04 -3.01 -13.11
N THR A 195 -0.18 -2.71 -14.40
CA THR A 195 -1.48 -2.65 -15.10
C THR A 195 -1.74 -3.86 -16.00
N LYS A 196 -0.84 -4.85 -16.06
CA LYS A 196 -1.03 -6.04 -16.88
C LYS A 196 -2.10 -6.94 -16.27
N GLU A 197 -3.29 -7.01 -16.87
CA GLU A 197 -4.46 -7.69 -16.29
C GLU A 197 -4.22 -9.20 -16.07
N SER A 198 -3.41 -9.81 -16.93
CA SER A 198 -3.05 -11.23 -16.80
C SER A 198 -1.95 -11.50 -15.76
N SER A 199 -1.36 -10.47 -15.16
CA SER A 199 -0.28 -10.63 -14.18
C SER A 199 -0.84 -11.08 -12.83
N PRO A 200 -0.20 -12.05 -12.14
CA PRO A 200 -0.54 -12.36 -10.75
C PRO A 200 -0.31 -11.18 -9.79
N THR A 201 0.50 -10.19 -10.20
CA THR A 201 0.80 -8.96 -9.46
C THR A 201 0.00 -7.75 -9.98
N PHE A 202 -1.08 -7.96 -10.74
CA PHE A 202 -1.96 -6.87 -11.18
C PHE A 202 -2.42 -6.00 -10.00
N GLY A 203 -2.11 -4.71 -10.05
CA GLY A 203 -2.40 -3.78 -8.96
C GLY A 203 -1.28 -3.63 -7.91
N GLN A 204 -0.16 -4.35 -8.03
CA GLN A 204 1.02 -4.12 -7.20
C GLN A 204 1.65 -2.77 -7.53
N VAL A 205 2.18 -2.09 -6.51
CA VAL A 205 2.93 -0.84 -6.67
C VAL A 205 4.38 -1.04 -6.26
N LYS A 206 5.30 -0.62 -7.12
CA LYS A 206 6.73 -0.54 -6.85
C LYS A 206 7.15 0.92 -6.65
N ARG A 207 8.19 1.15 -5.85
CA ARG A 207 8.85 2.43 -5.69
C ARG A 207 10.17 2.40 -6.45
N ILE A 208 10.43 3.46 -7.19
CA ILE A 208 11.72 3.72 -7.84
C ILE A 208 12.36 4.95 -7.22
N VAL A 209 13.66 4.88 -6.97
CA VAL A 209 14.51 6.01 -6.60
C VAL A 209 15.52 6.22 -7.74
N ASN A 210 15.18 7.08 -8.70
CA ASN A 210 15.87 7.12 -10.00
C ASN A 210 17.34 7.55 -9.91
N ASN A 211 17.72 8.39 -8.95
CA ASN A 211 19.10 8.84 -8.75
C ASN A 211 19.97 7.82 -8.00
N CYS A 212 19.36 6.79 -7.41
CA CYS A 212 20.04 5.73 -6.67
C CYS A 212 19.97 4.37 -7.38
N ASP A 213 19.28 4.29 -8.51
CA ASP A 213 19.07 3.05 -9.25
C ASP A 213 18.41 1.96 -8.38
N GLU A 214 17.41 2.34 -7.58
CA GLU A 214 16.71 1.42 -6.67
C GLU A 214 15.28 1.15 -7.14
N GLU A 215 14.92 -0.13 -7.29
CA GLU A 215 13.55 -0.60 -7.50
C GLU A 215 13.13 -1.55 -6.36
N THR A 216 12.04 -1.22 -5.66
CA THR A 216 11.52 -2.05 -4.57
C THR A 216 10.00 -2.19 -4.62
N VAL A 217 9.46 -3.31 -4.15
CA VAL A 217 8.02 -3.44 -3.95
C VAL A 217 7.60 -2.45 -2.86
N TYR A 218 6.70 -1.53 -3.21
CA TYR A 218 6.02 -0.69 -2.26
C TYR A 218 4.84 -1.52 -1.73
N THR A 219 3.66 -1.44 -2.31
CA THR A 219 2.53 -2.26 -1.84
C THR A 219 2.30 -3.49 -2.71
N GLU A 220 2.08 -4.63 -2.08
CA GLU A 220 1.54 -5.81 -2.76
C GLU A 220 0.17 -5.53 -3.38
N ALA A 221 -0.20 -6.29 -4.41
CA ALA A 221 -1.55 -6.25 -4.97
C ALA A 221 -2.62 -6.59 -3.90
N PRO A 222 -3.84 -6.04 -3.98
CA PRO A 222 -4.36 -5.14 -5.01
C PRO A 222 -3.98 -3.66 -4.77
N PHE A 223 -4.27 -2.81 -5.77
CA PHE A 223 -3.99 -1.36 -5.73
C PHE A 223 -4.57 -0.63 -4.51
N ASP A 224 -5.67 -1.12 -3.95
CA ASP A 224 -6.25 -0.64 -2.69
C ASP A 224 -5.22 -0.52 -1.54
N ASN A 225 -4.20 -1.38 -1.51
CA ASN A 225 -3.14 -1.32 -0.49
C ASN A 225 -2.32 -0.02 -0.60
N TYR A 226 -2.11 0.49 -1.82
CA TYR A 226 -1.48 1.79 -2.05
C TYR A 226 -2.36 2.92 -1.51
N LEU A 227 -3.66 2.90 -1.82
CA LEU A 227 -4.59 3.89 -1.29
C LEU A 227 -4.68 3.84 0.24
N ASP A 228 -4.56 2.66 0.85
CA ASP A 228 -4.44 2.53 2.31
C ASP A 228 -3.17 3.21 2.84
N ALA A 229 -2.03 3.10 2.14
CA ALA A 229 -0.80 3.80 2.51
C ALA A 229 -0.97 5.32 2.41
N VAL A 230 -1.58 5.81 1.33
CA VAL A 230 -1.90 7.23 1.14
C VAL A 230 -2.82 7.74 2.24
N GLU A 231 -3.91 7.02 2.55
CA GLU A 231 -4.86 7.42 3.59
C GLU A 231 -4.18 7.44 4.98
N ARG A 232 -3.34 6.45 5.29
CA ARG A 232 -2.56 6.43 6.55
C ARG A 232 -1.62 7.63 6.63
N TYR A 233 -0.90 7.93 5.56
CA TYR A 233 -0.01 9.08 5.47
C TYR A 233 -0.77 10.38 5.74
N VAL A 234 -1.82 10.64 4.97
CA VAL A 234 -2.68 11.81 5.11
C VAL A 234 -3.23 11.94 6.54
N ASN A 235 -3.76 10.85 7.10
CA ASN A 235 -4.31 10.83 8.46
C ASN A 235 -3.28 11.18 9.54
N ASP A 236 -2.03 10.78 9.35
CA ASP A 236 -0.97 11.05 10.32
C ASP A 236 -0.46 12.46 10.17
N GLN A 237 -0.32 12.94 8.94
CA GLN A 237 0.05 14.31 8.63
C GLN A 237 -0.99 15.34 9.08
N GLU A 238 -2.28 14.98 9.14
CA GLU A 238 -3.35 15.82 9.71
C GLU A 238 -3.26 15.96 11.24
N LYS A 239 -2.55 15.06 11.93
CA LYS A 239 -2.38 15.10 13.40
C LYS A 239 -1.15 15.89 13.83
N LEU A 240 -0.23 16.16 12.91
CA LEU A 240 0.93 16.98 13.17
C LEU A 240 0.46 18.43 13.33
N ASP A 241 0.90 19.09 14.39
CA ASP A 241 0.59 20.48 14.66
C ASP A 241 1.32 21.36 13.64
N PRO A 242 0.63 22.15 12.81
CA PRO A 242 1.29 23.05 11.86
C PRO A 242 2.14 24.13 12.54
N GLU A 243 1.98 24.37 13.85
CA GLU A 243 2.80 25.33 14.61
C GLU A 243 4.05 24.70 15.23
N ALA A 244 4.23 23.38 15.13
CA ALA A 244 5.41 22.68 15.67
C ALA A 244 6.63 22.68 14.71
N GLU A 245 6.59 23.50 13.66
CA GLU A 245 7.51 23.47 12.51
C GLU A 245 8.99 23.80 12.80
N GLU A 246 9.40 24.19 14.02
CA GLU A 246 10.77 24.65 14.24
C GLU A 246 11.76 23.66 14.91
N GLU A 247 11.35 22.53 15.51
CA GLU A 247 12.32 21.70 16.25
C GLU A 247 12.22 20.15 16.17
N ASP A 248 11.19 19.53 15.59
CA ASP A 248 11.06 18.06 15.61
C ASP A 248 11.52 17.38 14.29
N GLU A 249 12.62 16.62 14.38
CA GLU A 249 13.24 15.77 13.35
C GLU A 249 12.37 14.58 12.88
N ASP A 250 11.10 14.47 13.32
CA ASP A 250 10.24 13.30 13.12
C ASP A 250 9.34 13.38 11.87
N TYR A 251 9.71 14.20 10.87
CA TYR A 251 8.97 14.26 9.60
C TYR A 251 9.19 12.98 8.78
N LYS A 252 8.22 12.06 8.84
CA LYS A 252 8.28 10.81 8.05
C LYS A 252 7.91 11.06 6.59
N ASN A 253 8.79 10.64 5.68
CA ASN A 253 8.53 10.65 4.24
C ASN A 253 7.40 9.66 3.91
N PHE A 254 6.58 9.95 2.89
CA PHE A 254 5.55 9.03 2.41
C PHE A 254 6.11 7.64 2.03
N SER A 255 7.37 7.59 1.56
CA SER A 255 8.06 6.34 1.27
C SER A 255 8.17 5.38 2.47
N GLU A 256 8.07 5.89 3.70
CA GLU A 256 8.10 5.09 4.94
C GLU A 256 6.73 4.54 5.34
N TYR A 257 5.62 5.01 4.74
CA TYR A 257 4.27 4.65 5.19
C TYR A 257 3.76 3.29 4.67
N ASN A 258 4.54 2.68 3.81
CA ASN A 258 4.37 1.29 3.43
C ASN A 258 5.10 0.32 4.38
N ILE A 259 5.99 0.83 5.23
CA ILE A 259 6.48 0.09 6.39
C ILE A 259 5.37 0.17 7.43
N GLU A 260 4.48 -0.82 7.38
CA GLU A 260 3.29 -0.96 8.22
C GLU A 260 3.69 -0.62 9.69
N PRO A 261 3.03 0.33 10.37
CA PRO A 261 3.61 1.04 11.51
C PRO A 261 3.97 0.08 12.64
N ASN A 262 5.26 -0.11 12.89
CA ASN A 262 5.75 -0.90 14.01
C ASN A 262 5.13 -0.39 15.32
N GLY A 263 4.13 -1.12 15.84
CA GLY A 263 3.73 -1.07 17.24
C GLY A 263 2.94 0.15 17.73
N ARG A 264 2.03 0.75 16.94
CA ARG A 264 1.07 1.71 17.53
C ARG A 264 0.13 1.01 18.52
N LYS A 265 0.32 1.27 19.81
CA LYS A 265 -0.64 0.91 20.87
C LYS A 265 -1.98 1.60 20.59
N ILE A 266 -3.07 0.82 20.49
CA ILE A 266 -4.42 1.39 20.48
C ILE A 266 -4.63 2.10 21.82
N ARG A 267 -4.79 3.43 21.80
CA ARG A 267 -5.19 4.17 23.00
C ARG A 267 -6.59 3.68 23.41
N LYS A 268 -6.67 2.86 24.46
CA LYS A 268 -7.95 2.53 25.10
C LYS A 268 -8.63 3.85 25.45
N LYS A 269 -9.78 4.15 24.84
CA LYS A 269 -10.67 5.20 25.34
C LYS A 269 -11.08 4.76 26.75
N LEU A 270 -10.52 5.41 27.77
CA LEU A 270 -11.08 5.36 29.12
C LEU A 270 -12.50 5.93 29.01
N ARG A 271 -13.50 5.04 29.06
CA ARG A 271 -14.84 5.45 29.45
C ARG A 271 -14.77 5.73 30.95
N LEU A 272 -14.92 7.00 31.31
CA LEU A 272 -15.26 7.43 32.67
C LEU A 272 -16.70 6.98 32.99
#